data_AF-A0A952AFZ6-F1
#
_entry.id   AF-A0A952AFZ6-F1
#
_cell.length_a   1.000
_cell.length_b   1.000
_cell.length_c   1.000
_cell.angle_alpha   90.00
_cell.angle_beta   90.00
_cell.angle_gamma   90.00
#
_symmetry.space_group_name_H-M   'P 1'
#
loop_
_entity.id
_entity.type
_entity.pdbx_description
1 polymer ?
#
loop_
_entity_poly.entity_id
_entity_poly.type
_entity_poly.pdbx_seq_one_letter_code
_entity_poly.pdbx_strand_id
1 'polypeptide(L)'
;MKKTFLVVVMIAAGSFVFAQRKNTPTAPKDTTPVAKPMPPQAPKAAKPGPKPYKEIITEKAISKTGLFTVHKVEDKYYFEVP
;
A
#
# COMPACT_ATOMS: atom_id res chain seq x y z
N MET A 1 -47.22 2.88 17.51
CA MET A 1 -46.50 3.20 16.25
C MET A 1 -45.09 3.77 16.45
N LYS A 2 -44.75 4.38 17.60
CA LYS A 2 -43.39 4.90 17.85
C LYS A 2 -42.40 3.83 18.35
N LYS A 3 -42.89 2.83 19.11
CA LYS A 3 -42.06 1.74 19.65
C LYS A 3 -41.88 0.56 18.69
N THR A 4 -42.80 0.36 17.75
CA THR A 4 -42.69 -0.66 16.70
C THR A 4 -41.75 -0.23 15.55
N PHE A 5 -41.53 1.06 15.37
CA PHE A 5 -40.57 1.59 14.39
C PHE A 5 -39.11 1.38 14.83
N LEU A 6 -38.85 1.34 16.15
CA LEU A 6 -37.50 1.18 16.70
C LEU A 6 -36.98 -0.26 16.65
N VAL A 7 -37.87 -1.25 16.48
CA VAL A 7 -37.50 -2.68 16.36
C VAL A 7 -37.12 -3.06 14.93
N VAL A 8 -37.67 -2.38 13.91
CA VAL A 8 -37.39 -2.68 12.49
C VAL A 8 -36.03 -2.14 12.03
N VAL A 9 -35.53 -1.06 12.64
CA VAL A 9 -34.21 -0.47 12.32
C VAL A 9 -33.04 -1.31 12.88
N MET A 10 -33.28 -2.16 13.88
CA MET A 10 -32.25 -3.00 14.51
C MET A 10 -32.06 -4.39 13.86
N ILE A 11 -32.79 -4.72 12.79
CA ILE A 11 -32.65 -6.00 12.06
C ILE A 11 -31.88 -5.84 10.73
N ALA A 12 -31.57 -4.61 10.31
CA ALA A 12 -30.89 -4.35 9.02
C ALA A 12 -29.35 -4.32 9.10
N ALA A 13 -28.74 -4.68 10.23
CA ALA A 13 -27.30 -4.55 10.46
C ALA A 13 -26.50 -5.88 10.39
N GLY A 14 -27.08 -6.95 9.84
CA GLY A 14 -26.51 -8.29 9.98
C GLY A 14 -26.52 -9.15 8.72
N SER A 15 -25.95 -8.70 7.60
CA SER A 15 -25.57 -9.60 6.47
C SER A 15 -24.69 -8.91 5.43
N PHE A 16 -23.47 -8.50 5.77
CA PHE A 16 -22.38 -8.40 4.79
C PHE A 16 -21.07 -8.86 5.42
N VAL A 17 -20.98 -10.16 5.72
CA VAL A 17 -19.70 -10.84 5.94
C VAL A 17 -19.37 -11.60 4.65
N PHE A 18 -18.69 -10.92 3.74
CA PHE A 18 -18.12 -11.53 2.54
C PHE A 18 -16.76 -10.88 2.27
N ALA A 19 -15.71 -11.23 3.02
CA ALA A 19 -14.38 -10.71 2.70
C ALA A 19 -13.15 -11.48 3.23
N GLN A 20 -13.27 -12.66 3.84
CA GLN A 20 -12.08 -13.39 4.29
C GLN A 20 -11.87 -14.70 3.53
N ARG A 21 -11.58 -14.59 2.22
CA ARG A 21 -10.75 -15.62 1.57
C ARG A 21 -9.29 -15.29 1.88
N LYS A 22 -8.64 -16.13 2.67
CA LYS A 22 -7.17 -16.13 2.78
C LYS A 22 -6.61 -16.53 1.41
N ASN A 23 -6.01 -15.59 0.70
CA ASN A 23 -5.06 -15.92 -0.35
C ASN A 23 -3.80 -16.43 0.35
N THR A 24 -3.70 -17.75 0.54
CA THR A 24 -2.43 -18.39 0.85
C THR A 24 -1.58 -18.32 -0.41
N PRO A 25 -0.42 -17.62 -0.41
CA PRO A 25 0.51 -17.77 -1.51
C PRO A 25 1.08 -19.18 -1.41
N THR A 26 0.71 -20.06 -2.34
CA THR A 26 1.45 -21.30 -2.56
C THR A 26 2.90 -20.92 -2.84
N ALA A 27 3.83 -21.39 -2.01
CA ALA A 27 5.25 -21.21 -2.22
C ALA A 27 5.60 -21.64 -3.66
N PRO A 28 6.36 -20.85 -4.43
CA PRO A 28 6.85 -21.29 -5.71
C PRO A 28 7.64 -22.58 -5.52
N LYS A 29 7.22 -23.64 -6.21
CA LYS A 29 7.98 -24.87 -6.36
C LYS A 29 9.30 -24.49 -7.05
N ASP A 30 10.43 -24.76 -6.40
CA ASP A 30 11.75 -24.60 -7.01
C ASP A 30 11.84 -25.47 -8.27
N THR A 31 11.65 -24.84 -9.42
CA THR A 31 12.13 -25.36 -10.70
C THR A 31 13.35 -24.54 -11.07
N THR A 32 14.47 -24.81 -10.39
CA THR A 32 15.79 -24.37 -10.83
C THR A 32 16.05 -24.91 -12.23
N PRO A 33 16.14 -24.07 -13.28
CA PRO A 33 16.77 -24.49 -14.52
C PRO A 33 18.26 -24.54 -14.25
N VAL A 34 18.90 -25.66 -14.58
CA VAL A 34 20.36 -25.80 -14.58
C VAL A 34 20.96 -24.61 -15.35
N ALA A 35 21.75 -23.79 -14.65
CA ALA A 35 22.34 -22.59 -15.21
C ALA A 35 23.30 -22.95 -16.36
N LYS A 36 22.92 -22.57 -17.58
CA LYS A 36 23.85 -22.45 -18.71
C LYS A 36 24.75 -21.23 -18.45
N PRO A 37 26.06 -21.27 -18.76
CA PRO A 37 26.96 -20.14 -18.51
C PRO A 37 26.42 -18.88 -19.20
N MET A 38 26.06 -17.87 -18.41
CA MET A 38 25.61 -16.59 -18.93
C MET A 38 26.84 -15.74 -19.27
N PRO A 39 26.90 -15.08 -20.45
CA PRO A 39 28.00 -14.17 -20.75
C PRO A 39 28.07 -13.03 -19.72
N PRO A 40 29.25 -12.41 -19.51
CA PRO A 40 29.43 -11.37 -18.50
C PRO A 40 28.37 -10.27 -18.66
N GLN A 41 27.49 -10.13 -17.67
CA GLN A 41 26.56 -9.02 -17.62
C GLN A 41 27.38 -7.73 -17.47
N ALA A 42 27.17 -6.79 -18.39
CA ALA A 42 27.66 -5.42 -18.25
C ALA A 42 27.29 -4.87 -16.86
N PRO A 43 28.15 -4.04 -16.24
CA PRO A 43 27.93 -3.54 -14.88
C PRO A 43 26.55 -2.89 -14.81
N LYS A 44 25.66 -3.52 -14.03
CA LYS A 44 24.32 -3.02 -13.74
C LYS A 44 24.53 -1.69 -13.03
N ALA A 45 24.25 -0.59 -13.72
CA ALA A 45 24.33 0.74 -13.13
C ALA A 45 23.62 0.70 -11.77
N ALA A 46 24.32 1.09 -10.71
CA ALA A 46 23.79 1.11 -9.36
C ALA A 46 22.47 1.87 -9.40
N LYS A 47 21.37 1.20 -9.03
CA LYS A 47 20.08 1.88 -8.92
C LYS A 47 20.27 3.02 -7.91
N PRO A 48 19.90 4.26 -8.25
CA PRO A 48 20.03 5.36 -7.31
C PRO A 48 19.33 4.97 -6.01
N GLY A 49 20.05 5.15 -4.90
CA GLY A 49 19.53 4.87 -3.57
C GLY A 49 18.31 5.75 -3.25
N PRO A 50 17.68 5.55 -2.08
CA PRO A 50 16.58 6.40 -1.64
C PRO A 50 16.97 7.88 -1.72
N LYS A 51 16.13 8.70 -2.34
CA LYS A 51 16.37 10.14 -2.41
C LYS A 51 16.28 10.75 -1.00
N PRO A 52 17.11 11.74 -0.68
CA PRO A 52 16.99 12.48 0.57
C PRO A 52 15.60 13.10 0.75
N TYR A 53 15.08 13.07 1.97
CA TYR A 53 13.75 13.61 2.29
C TYR A 53 13.54 15.05 1.81
N LYS A 54 14.54 15.92 2.05
CA LYS A 54 14.51 17.34 1.68
C LYS A 54 14.39 17.58 0.17
N GLU A 55 14.79 16.61 -0.65
CA GLU A 55 14.64 16.70 -2.10
C GLU A 55 13.23 16.34 -2.57
N ILE A 56 12.51 15.53 -1.77
CA ILE A 56 11.17 15.06 -2.09
C ILE A 56 10.13 16.03 -1.51
N ILE A 57 10.28 16.40 -0.23
CA ILE A 57 9.45 17.37 0.46
C ILE A 57 10.15 18.73 0.44
N THR A 58 9.81 19.54 -0.55
CA THR A 58 10.32 20.92 -0.68
C THR A 58 9.49 21.88 0.18
N GLU A 59 9.99 23.10 0.41
CA GLU A 59 9.28 24.14 1.19
C GLU A 59 7.91 24.55 0.58
N LYS A 60 7.71 24.26 -0.71
CA LYS A 60 6.45 24.52 -1.42
C LYS A 60 5.40 23.42 -1.18
N ALA A 61 5.77 22.33 -0.49
CA ALA A 61 4.87 21.23 -0.20
C ALA A 61 3.77 21.65 0.78
N ILE A 62 2.52 21.35 0.44
CA ILE A 62 1.39 21.55 1.35
C ILE A 62 1.29 20.33 2.25
N SER A 63 1.55 20.52 3.53
CA SER A 63 1.60 19.45 4.52
C SER A 63 0.33 19.41 5.36
N LYS A 64 -0.20 18.22 5.60
CA LYS A 64 -1.34 17.99 6.50
C LYS A 64 -1.00 16.89 7.49
N THR A 65 -1.19 17.19 8.77
CA THR A 65 -1.00 16.26 9.88
C THR A 65 -2.34 15.65 10.29
N GLY A 66 -2.33 14.35 10.53
CA GLY A 66 -3.48 13.54 10.94
C GLY A 66 -3.01 12.18 11.44
N LEU A 67 -3.70 11.10 11.10
CA LEU A 67 -3.20 9.74 11.37
C LEU A 67 -1.85 9.46 10.69
N PHE A 68 -1.64 10.07 9.52
CA PHE A 68 -0.36 10.12 8.82
C PHE A 68 -0.05 11.58 8.47
N THR A 69 1.23 11.94 8.44
CA THR A 69 1.66 13.19 7.81
C THR A 69 1.63 13.00 6.30
N VAL A 70 0.91 13.86 5.59
CA VAL A 70 0.82 13.82 4.13
C VAL A 70 1.34 15.13 3.56
N HIS A 71 2.25 15.01 2.60
CA HIS A 71 2.78 16.16 1.86
C HIS A 71 2.31 16.10 0.41
N LYS A 72 1.61 17.15 -0.03
CA LYS A 72 1.28 17.35 -1.43
C LYS A 72 2.37 18.21 -2.08
N VAL A 73 3.07 17.64 -3.05
CA VAL A 73 4.11 18.32 -3.84
C VAL A 73 3.64 18.29 -5.28
N GLU A 74 3.23 19.45 -5.80
CA GLU A 74 2.59 19.57 -7.12
C GLU A 74 1.39 18.61 -7.21
N ASP A 75 1.46 17.59 -8.06
CA ASP A 75 0.42 16.59 -8.27
C ASP A 75 0.66 15.26 -7.56
N LYS A 76 1.72 15.18 -6.74
CA LYS A 76 2.11 13.96 -6.01
C LYS A 76 1.81 14.09 -4.53
N TYR A 77 1.41 12.96 -3.94
CA TYR A 77 1.19 12.82 -2.51
C TYR A 77 2.26 11.89 -1.93
N TYR A 78 2.93 12.37 -0.89
CA TYR A 78 3.91 11.62 -0.12
C TYR A 78 3.41 11.42 1.30
N PHE A 79 3.59 10.22 1.84
CA PHE A 79 3.15 9.85 3.17
C PHE A 79 4.37 9.61 4.05
N GLU A 80 4.35 10.18 5.24
CA GLU A 80 5.39 9.98 6.23
C GLU A 80 5.03 8.77 7.10
N VAL A 81 6.03 7.91 7.32
CA VAL A 81 5.89 6.75 8.21
C VAL A 81 6.63 7.11 9.50
N PRO A 82 5.92 7.26 10.64
CA PRO A 82 6.55 7.48 11.94
C PRO A 82 7.25 6.22 12.46
#